data_AF-A0A6B1AI42-F1
#
_entry.id   AF-A0A6B1AI42-F1
#
_cell.length_a   1.000
_cell.length_b   1.000
_cell.length_c   1.000
_cell.angle_alpha   90.00
_cell.angle_beta   90.00
_cell.angle_gamma   90.00
#
_symmetry.space_group_name_H-M   'P 1'
#
loop_
_entity.id
_entity.type
_entity.pdbx_description
1 polymer ?
#
loop_
_entity_poly.entity_id
_entity_poly.type
_entity_poly.pdbx_seq_one_letter_code
_entity_poly.pdbx_strand_id
1 'polypeptide(L)'
;MQRGVSGVSQMMALGVVAIGISPALSAQEPECWEGELDRQAVTRFLAAGCNINERDTEGRSPLHRVAAANDSEGAVALLAAGAALDARDERGETPLHSAIAADCGTTLVDLFLGRGAGVSAGDDDGRTPLHHAATDCQVAQIVRLLQAGADIGVLDETGRTPLHVAGERGEAMAARALLDAGADVDARDYHGRTPLHEAAFHELGAVRVLLQAGADPSVQDFQGHAPLHFGTYVVGDVVFRKRVLEAEVGSIIRTLREAGADIGARDRSGSTPLHHAAPRGPPEAISALLAAGGDVNARDEHEATPLHHWARRFGDGGGPELELLIAAGADLNAADDRQRRPIHSAWRYGRPAPQLEMLVEAGADVSARDVHGNTICDLARQAEGGYERWVLLGICQ
;
A
#
# COMPACT_ATOMS: atom_id res chain seq x y z
N MET A 1 -71.97 68.94 22.35
CA MET A 1 -72.87 67.90 22.87
C MET A 1 -72.01 66.69 23.23
N GLN A 2 -72.03 66.29 24.51
CA GLN A 2 -71.74 64.97 25.10
C GLN A 2 -70.68 64.09 24.39
N ARG A 3 -69.62 63.65 25.07
CA ARG A 3 -69.58 62.49 25.99
C ARG A 3 -68.22 62.56 26.75
N GLY A 4 -68.04 62.21 28.01
CA GLY A 4 -68.82 61.36 28.90
C GLY A 4 -67.90 60.36 29.61
N VAL A 5 -67.17 60.89 30.61
CA VAL A 5 -66.69 60.35 31.92
C VAL A 5 -66.20 58.89 32.10
N SER A 6 -65.05 58.78 32.80
CA SER A 6 -64.54 57.79 33.79
C SER A 6 -65.07 56.34 33.77
N GLY A 7 -64.28 55.27 33.91
CA GLY A 7 -62.99 55.10 34.58
C GLY A 7 -63.16 54.07 35.71
N VAL A 8 -62.56 52.88 35.60
CA VAL A 8 -62.14 52.02 36.73
C VAL A 8 -61.19 50.92 36.25
N SER A 9 -60.15 50.70 37.05
CA SER A 9 -59.12 49.67 36.92
C SER A 9 -59.60 48.26 37.29
N GLN A 10 -58.78 47.27 36.88
CA GLN A 10 -58.73 45.83 37.20
C GLN A 10 -59.53 44.86 36.30
N MET A 11 -58.79 44.04 35.54
CA MET A 11 -59.12 42.66 35.12
C MET A 11 -57.77 41.90 35.02
N MET A 12 -57.51 40.83 35.77
CA MET A 12 -58.07 39.46 35.71
C MET A 12 -57.80 38.76 34.37
N ALA A 13 -57.05 37.66 34.46
CA ALA A 13 -56.77 36.68 33.42
C ALA A 13 -58.01 35.82 33.11
N LEU A 14 -58.11 35.33 31.86
CA LEU A 14 -58.24 33.90 31.52
C LEU A 14 -58.50 33.71 30.00
N GLY A 15 -57.70 32.84 29.38
CA GLY A 15 -58.12 31.91 28.34
C GLY A 15 -58.14 32.38 26.89
N VAL A 16 -57.03 32.19 26.16
CA VAL A 16 -57.06 31.72 24.76
C VAL A 16 -55.91 30.74 24.55
N VAL A 17 -56.28 29.56 24.06
CA VAL A 17 -55.44 28.42 23.71
C VAL A 17 -54.48 28.82 22.57
N ALA A 18 -53.19 28.87 22.88
CA ALA A 18 -52.12 28.93 21.88
C ALA A 18 -51.37 27.60 21.91
N ILE A 19 -51.24 26.98 20.73
CA ILE A 19 -50.47 25.77 20.47
C ILE A 19 -49.01 26.08 20.78
N GLY A 20 -48.64 25.83 22.04
CA GLY A 20 -47.28 25.98 22.55
C GLY A 20 -46.47 24.77 22.15
N ILE A 21 -45.62 24.97 21.17
CA ILE A 21 -44.50 24.11 20.79
C ILE A 21 -43.80 23.73 22.10
N SER A 22 -43.91 22.47 22.50
CA SER A 22 -43.08 21.94 23.58
C SER A 22 -41.63 22.08 23.12
N PRO A 23 -40.76 22.81 23.83
CA PRO A 23 -39.34 22.59 23.66
C PRO A 23 -39.06 21.26 24.37
N ALA A 24 -39.31 20.16 23.66
CA ALA A 24 -38.45 19.01 23.79
C ALA A 24 -37.07 19.47 23.28
N LEU A 25 -36.37 20.26 24.10
CA LEU A 25 -34.93 20.32 24.03
C LEU A 25 -34.51 18.88 24.24
N SER A 26 -34.03 18.24 23.17
CA SER A 26 -33.17 17.09 23.28
C SER A 26 -32.08 17.47 24.27
N ALA A 27 -32.10 16.86 25.45
CA ALA A 27 -30.94 16.83 26.31
C ALA A 27 -29.85 16.08 25.52
N GLN A 28 -29.08 16.81 24.72
CA GLN A 28 -27.72 16.39 24.42
C GLN A 28 -27.02 16.45 25.77
N GLU A 29 -26.70 15.29 26.32
CA GLU A 29 -25.81 15.18 27.47
C GLU A 29 -24.55 15.99 27.14
N PRO A 30 -24.03 16.81 28.07
CA PRO A 30 -22.84 17.59 27.81
C PRO A 30 -21.71 16.63 27.42
N GLU A 31 -21.13 16.83 26.24
CA GLU A 31 -20.00 16.03 25.76
C GLU A 31 -18.87 16.11 26.79
N CYS A 32 -18.74 15.04 27.56
CA CYS A 32 -17.99 15.03 28.81
C CYS A 32 -16.46 15.09 28.57
N TRP A 33 -16.05 14.97 27.31
CA TRP A 33 -14.69 14.78 26.86
C TRP A 33 -14.33 15.65 25.63
N GLU A 34 -14.85 16.88 25.53
CA GLU A 34 -14.41 17.88 24.53
C GLU A 34 -13.08 18.55 24.94
N GLY A 35 -12.10 18.58 24.01
CA GLY A 35 -10.86 19.36 24.13
C GLY A 35 -9.54 18.58 23.96
N GLU A 36 -8.42 19.32 23.96
CA GLU A 36 -7.06 18.77 24.01
C GLU A 36 -6.83 18.03 25.34
N LEU A 37 -6.14 16.89 25.28
CA LEU A 37 -5.72 16.14 26.47
C LEU A 37 -4.63 16.93 27.21
N ASP A 38 -5.05 17.75 28.17
CA ASP A 38 -4.16 18.34 29.16
C ASP A 38 -4.02 17.45 30.40
N ARG A 39 -3.02 17.73 31.25
CA ARG A 39 -2.72 16.93 32.46
C ARG A 39 -3.88 16.81 33.46
N GLN A 40 -4.94 17.60 33.32
CA GLN A 40 -6.09 17.59 34.22
C GLN A 40 -7.37 17.09 33.54
N ALA A 41 -7.33 16.75 32.25
CA ALA A 41 -8.50 16.33 31.49
C ALA A 41 -9.17 15.10 32.14
N VAL A 42 -8.38 14.08 32.47
CA VAL A 42 -8.87 12.85 33.12
C VAL A 42 -9.46 13.15 34.51
N THR A 43 -8.80 14.00 35.31
CA THR A 43 -9.29 14.39 36.63
C THR A 43 -10.63 15.13 36.53
N ARG A 44 -10.76 16.06 35.59
CA ARG A 44 -12.01 16.81 35.36
C ARG A 44 -13.15 15.90 34.93
N PHE A 45 -12.88 14.98 34.00
CA PHE A 45 -13.87 14.01 33.54
C PHE A 45 -14.35 13.08 34.66
N LEU A 46 -13.42 12.53 35.46
CA LEU A 46 -13.78 11.68 36.60
C LEU A 46 -14.59 12.48 37.65
N ALA A 47 -14.22 13.74 37.90
CA ALA A 47 -14.93 14.61 38.85
C ALA A 47 -16.33 15.01 38.35
N ALA A 48 -16.52 15.10 37.03
CA ALA A 48 -17.81 15.42 36.42
C ALA A 48 -18.81 14.24 36.44
N GLY A 49 -18.37 13.04 36.84
CA GLY A 49 -19.23 11.85 36.91
C GLY A 49 -19.63 11.31 35.53
N CYS A 50 -18.82 11.60 34.52
CA CYS A 50 -19.04 11.19 33.14
C CYS A 50 -19.01 9.67 32.98
N ASN A 51 -19.64 9.16 31.91
CA ASN A 51 -19.60 7.75 31.60
C ASN A 51 -18.17 7.32 31.24
N ILE A 52 -17.56 6.49 32.08
CA ILE A 52 -16.17 6.03 31.93
C ILE A 52 -15.88 5.32 30.59
N ASN A 53 -16.93 4.84 29.91
CA ASN A 53 -16.87 4.15 28.63
C ASN A 53 -17.62 4.90 27.51
N GLU A 54 -17.81 6.21 27.66
CA GLU A 54 -18.34 7.07 26.59
C GLU A 54 -17.49 6.95 25.33
N ARG A 55 -18.12 7.02 24.15
CA ARG A 55 -17.43 6.87 22.87
C ARG A 55 -17.54 8.17 22.10
N ASP A 56 -16.41 8.63 21.55
CA ASP A 56 -16.41 9.77 20.64
C ASP A 56 -16.97 9.40 19.25
N THR A 57 -16.92 10.34 18.31
CA THR A 57 -17.41 10.16 16.94
C THR A 57 -16.64 9.15 16.10
N GLU A 58 -15.46 8.70 16.57
CA GLU A 58 -14.67 7.63 15.95
C GLU A 58 -14.83 6.32 16.75
N GLY A 59 -15.79 6.26 17.67
CA GLY A 59 -16.03 5.14 18.56
C GLY A 59 -14.99 5.00 19.66
N ARG A 60 -14.00 5.90 19.80
CA ARG A 60 -12.91 5.76 20.76
C ARG A 60 -13.40 6.01 22.18
N SER A 61 -13.02 5.12 23.10
CA SER A 61 -13.25 5.31 24.54
C SER A 61 -12.25 6.32 25.14
N PRO A 62 -12.47 6.84 26.37
CA PRO A 62 -11.50 7.71 27.04
C PRO A 62 -10.14 7.02 27.19
N LEU A 63 -10.15 5.68 27.31
CA LEU A 63 -8.93 4.87 27.40
C LEU A 63 -8.12 4.86 26.10
N HIS A 64 -8.77 4.86 24.92
CA HIS A 64 -8.07 5.05 23.64
C HIS A 64 -7.42 6.42 23.55
N ARG A 65 -8.13 7.46 24.00
CA ARG A 65 -7.64 8.84 23.94
C ARG A 65 -6.41 9.06 24.81
N VAL A 66 -6.42 8.60 26.07
CA VAL A 66 -5.21 8.65 26.92
C VAL A 66 -4.10 7.75 26.36
N ALA A 67 -4.43 6.66 25.68
CA ALA A 67 -3.45 5.80 25.06
C ALA A 67 -2.74 6.46 23.87
N ALA A 68 -3.51 7.10 22.98
CA ALA A 68 -2.99 7.88 21.87
C ALA A 68 -2.15 9.09 22.34
N ALA A 69 -2.44 9.64 23.53
CA ALA A 69 -1.67 10.71 24.14
C ALA A 69 -0.53 10.23 25.07
N ASN A 70 -0.34 8.91 25.21
CA ASN A 70 0.65 8.31 26.10
C ASN A 70 0.54 8.76 27.57
N ASP A 71 -0.67 9.06 28.04
CA ASP A 71 -0.95 9.46 29.42
C ASP A 71 -1.13 8.25 30.33
N SER A 72 0.00 7.74 30.85
CA SER A 72 0.02 6.59 31.75
C SER A 72 -0.72 6.84 33.07
N GLU A 73 -0.65 8.06 33.62
CA GLU A 73 -1.34 8.40 34.87
C GLU A 73 -2.87 8.42 34.65
N GLY A 74 -3.30 9.04 33.54
CA GLY A 74 -4.68 9.03 33.09
C GLY A 74 -5.21 7.62 32.87
N ALA A 75 -4.43 6.77 32.18
CA ALA A 75 -4.78 5.37 31.97
C ALA A 75 -4.96 4.60 33.29
N VAL A 76 -4.07 4.80 34.28
CA VAL A 76 -4.20 4.19 35.60
C VAL A 76 -5.49 4.64 36.29
N ALA A 77 -5.80 5.94 36.26
CA ALA A 77 -6.98 6.51 36.88
C ALA A 77 -8.28 5.99 36.23
N LEU A 78 -8.33 5.97 34.89
CA LEU A 78 -9.49 5.46 34.14
C LEU A 78 -9.71 3.96 34.39
N LEU A 79 -8.64 3.15 34.39
CA LEU A 79 -8.74 1.73 34.69
C LEU A 79 -9.17 1.47 36.14
N ALA A 80 -8.69 2.27 37.09
CA ALA A 80 -9.13 2.18 38.49
C ALA A 80 -10.62 2.55 38.66
N ALA A 81 -11.13 3.44 37.80
CA ALA A 81 -12.53 3.83 37.73
C ALA A 81 -13.42 2.85 36.92
N GLY A 82 -12.86 1.76 36.38
CA GLY A 82 -13.61 0.72 35.67
C GLY A 82 -13.74 0.94 34.16
N ALA A 83 -12.82 1.68 33.53
CA ALA A 83 -12.74 1.75 32.07
C ALA A 83 -12.52 0.35 31.46
N ALA A 84 -13.21 0.08 30.35
CA ALA A 84 -13.09 -1.17 29.60
C ALA A 84 -11.72 -1.21 28.89
N LEU A 85 -10.85 -2.12 29.34
CA LEU A 85 -9.48 -2.29 28.84
C LEU A 85 -9.41 -2.62 27.34
N ASP A 86 -10.31 -3.50 26.89
CA ASP A 86 -10.39 -3.97 25.50
C ASP A 86 -11.60 -3.39 24.76
N ALA A 87 -12.00 -2.15 25.09
CA ALA A 87 -13.00 -1.45 24.28
C ALA A 87 -12.54 -1.40 22.82
N ARG A 88 -13.45 -1.58 21.86
CA ARG A 88 -13.15 -1.48 20.42
C ARG A 88 -13.67 -0.19 19.83
N ASP A 89 -12.88 0.57 19.10
CA ASP A 89 -13.34 1.75 18.35
C ASP A 89 -14.03 1.38 17.03
N GLU A 90 -14.30 2.36 16.16
CA GLU A 90 -14.95 2.12 14.85
C GLU A 90 -14.10 1.34 13.84
N ARG A 91 -12.80 1.19 14.09
CA ARG A 91 -11.89 0.36 13.27
C ARG A 91 -11.63 -1.00 13.91
N GLY A 92 -12.32 -1.31 15.01
CA GLY A 92 -12.07 -2.52 15.80
C GLY A 92 -10.78 -2.46 16.62
N GLU A 93 -10.06 -1.34 16.63
CA GLU A 93 -8.83 -1.16 17.39
C GLU A 93 -9.15 -1.08 18.89
N THR A 94 -8.20 -1.52 19.72
CA THR A 94 -8.29 -1.44 21.18
C THR A 94 -7.35 -0.35 21.72
N PRO A 95 -7.47 0.08 23.00
CA PRO A 95 -6.51 1.01 23.58
C PRO A 95 -5.05 0.52 23.50
N LEU A 96 -4.81 -0.79 23.45
CA LEU A 96 -3.48 -1.35 23.22
C LEU A 96 -2.94 -1.04 21.82
N HIS A 97 -3.79 -1.05 20.78
CA HIS A 97 -3.40 -0.62 19.43
C HIS A 97 -3.01 0.86 19.44
N SER A 98 -3.84 1.73 20.03
CA SER A 98 -3.52 3.16 20.13
C SER A 98 -2.25 3.43 20.94
N ALA A 99 -2.00 2.67 22.01
CA ALA A 99 -0.78 2.78 22.81
C ALA A 99 0.48 2.39 22.03
N ILE A 100 0.37 1.40 21.13
CA ILE A 100 1.45 1.04 20.20
C ILE A 100 1.65 2.17 19.20
N ALA A 101 0.59 2.65 18.53
CA ALA A 101 0.69 3.70 17.51
C ALA A 101 1.25 5.04 18.02
N ALA A 102 1.11 5.36 19.31
CA ALA A 102 1.53 6.65 19.90
C ALA A 102 3.06 6.88 20.00
N ASP A 103 3.88 5.95 19.47
CA ASP A 103 5.34 6.03 19.30
C ASP A 103 6.09 6.84 20.38
N CYS A 104 6.04 6.39 21.65
CA CYS A 104 7.05 6.69 22.69
C CYS A 104 6.60 6.28 24.10
N GLY A 105 6.43 4.99 24.40
CA GLY A 105 6.20 4.59 25.78
C GLY A 105 6.13 3.10 26.02
N THR A 106 7.12 2.56 26.75
CA THR A 106 7.04 1.20 27.28
C THR A 106 6.03 1.11 28.41
N THR A 107 5.91 2.17 29.21
CA THR A 107 5.13 2.18 30.45
C THR A 107 3.67 1.86 30.22
N LEU A 108 3.06 2.40 29.16
CA LEU A 108 1.63 2.22 28.91
C LEU A 108 1.31 0.83 28.35
N VAL A 109 2.13 0.33 27.43
CA VAL A 109 2.00 -1.04 26.91
C VAL A 109 2.22 -2.05 28.05
N ASP A 110 3.27 -1.88 28.87
CA ASP A 110 3.54 -2.72 30.04
C ASP A 110 2.37 -2.66 31.05
N LEU A 111 1.76 -1.48 31.26
CA LEU A 111 0.57 -1.32 32.10
C LEU A 111 -0.62 -2.13 31.55
N PHE A 112 -0.95 -1.97 30.27
CA PHE A 112 -2.10 -2.65 29.65
C PHE A 112 -1.91 -4.16 29.63
N LEU A 113 -0.72 -4.64 29.23
CA LEU A 113 -0.39 -6.07 29.26
C LEU A 113 -0.42 -6.61 30.70
N GLY A 114 0.12 -5.88 31.67
CA GLY A 114 0.07 -6.25 33.09
C GLY A 114 -1.34 -6.26 33.69
N ARG A 115 -2.31 -5.60 33.04
CA ARG A 115 -3.74 -5.63 33.37
C ARG A 115 -4.53 -6.66 32.57
N GLY A 116 -3.87 -7.44 31.71
CA GLY A 116 -4.48 -8.51 30.93
C GLY A 116 -5.12 -8.06 29.61
N ALA A 117 -4.64 -6.98 29.00
CA ALA A 117 -5.12 -6.54 27.68
C ALA A 117 -4.93 -7.64 26.63
N GLY A 118 -5.91 -7.79 25.74
CA GLY A 118 -5.92 -8.84 24.73
C GLY A 118 -4.87 -8.63 23.64
N VAL A 119 -3.78 -9.41 23.68
CA VAL A 119 -2.71 -9.37 22.66
C VAL A 119 -3.11 -9.93 21.30
N SER A 120 -4.21 -10.67 21.24
CA SER A 120 -4.74 -11.30 20.02
C SER A 120 -5.95 -10.56 19.43
N ALA A 121 -6.34 -9.41 20.00
CA ALA A 121 -7.47 -8.65 19.47
C ALA A 121 -7.11 -8.13 18.07
N GLY A 122 -7.81 -8.58 17.02
CA GLY A 122 -7.67 -8.00 15.68
C GLY A 122 -8.57 -6.78 15.51
N ASP A 123 -8.07 -5.77 14.79
CA ASP A 123 -8.87 -4.69 14.20
C ASP A 123 -9.76 -5.21 13.05
N ASP A 124 -10.43 -4.30 12.32
CA ASP A 124 -11.33 -4.66 11.22
C ASP A 124 -10.61 -5.25 9.99
N ASP A 125 -9.29 -5.08 9.87
CA ASP A 125 -8.46 -5.76 8.85
C ASP A 125 -7.89 -7.09 9.41
N GLY A 126 -8.31 -7.50 10.61
CA GLY A 126 -7.79 -8.66 11.32
C GLY A 126 -6.37 -8.46 11.88
N ARG A 127 -5.83 -7.23 11.84
CA ARG A 127 -4.48 -6.94 12.33
C ARG A 127 -4.48 -6.83 13.84
N THR A 128 -3.64 -7.65 14.44
CA THR A 128 -3.38 -7.64 15.88
C THR A 128 -2.39 -6.54 16.30
N PRO A 129 -2.23 -6.27 17.61
CA PRO A 129 -1.19 -5.39 18.14
C PRO A 129 0.21 -5.67 17.58
N LEU A 130 0.53 -6.95 17.30
CA LEU A 130 1.82 -7.35 16.75
C LEU A 130 2.01 -6.90 15.29
N HIS A 131 0.95 -6.87 14.48
CA HIS A 131 1.00 -6.30 13.12
C HIS A 131 1.22 -4.79 13.14
N HIS A 132 0.55 -4.08 14.06
CA HIS A 132 0.73 -2.64 14.25
C HIS A 132 2.16 -2.32 14.71
N ALA A 133 2.70 -3.07 15.68
CA ALA A 133 4.09 -2.91 16.11
C ALA A 133 5.12 -3.17 14.99
N ALA A 134 4.79 -4.05 14.04
CA ALA A 134 5.61 -4.31 12.86
C ALA A 134 5.57 -3.19 11.80
N THR A 135 4.59 -2.28 11.87
CA THR A 135 4.39 -1.22 10.87
C THR A 135 5.39 -0.07 11.03
N ASP A 136 5.69 0.34 12.26
CA ASP A 136 6.45 1.57 12.57
C ASP A 136 7.75 1.29 13.34
N CYS A 137 8.44 0.19 13.03
CA CYS A 137 9.76 -0.13 13.61
C CYS A 137 9.80 -0.30 15.14
N GLN A 138 8.68 -0.68 15.77
CA GLN A 138 8.56 -0.69 17.23
C GLN A 138 9.11 -1.97 17.86
N VAL A 139 10.41 -2.24 17.67
CA VAL A 139 11.10 -3.46 18.14
C VAL A 139 10.83 -3.73 19.62
N ALA A 140 10.84 -2.69 20.46
CA ALA A 140 10.58 -2.80 21.89
C ALA A 140 9.15 -3.30 22.19
N GLN A 141 8.16 -2.96 21.36
CA GLN A 141 6.79 -3.43 21.51
C GLN A 141 6.60 -4.83 20.93
N ILE A 142 7.26 -5.15 19.82
CA ILE A 142 7.31 -6.52 19.27
C ILE A 142 7.78 -7.49 20.37
N VAL A 143 8.91 -7.20 21.03
CA VAL A 143 9.44 -8.04 22.11
C VAL A 143 8.46 -8.18 23.28
N ARG A 144 7.80 -7.09 23.70
CA ARG A 144 6.82 -7.10 24.80
C ARG A 144 5.60 -7.94 24.47
N LEU A 145 5.03 -7.75 23.28
CA LEU A 145 3.85 -8.48 22.83
C LEU A 145 4.15 -9.98 22.76
N LEU A 146 5.31 -10.36 22.22
CA LEU A 146 5.74 -11.76 22.18
C LEU A 146 5.96 -12.34 23.58
N GLN A 147 6.56 -11.58 24.50
CA GLN A 147 6.69 -11.99 25.91
C GLN A 147 5.33 -12.14 26.62
N ALA A 148 4.34 -11.35 26.22
CA ALA A 148 2.96 -11.46 26.69
C ALA A 148 2.14 -12.54 25.97
N GLY A 149 2.76 -13.33 25.09
CA GLY A 149 2.13 -14.48 24.43
C GLY A 149 1.39 -14.16 23.13
N ALA A 150 1.70 -13.03 22.48
CA ALA A 150 1.23 -12.79 21.11
C ALA A 150 1.74 -13.89 20.17
N ASP A 151 0.86 -14.40 19.32
CA ASP A 151 1.22 -15.39 18.31
C ASP A 151 2.00 -14.72 17.17
N ILE A 152 3.24 -15.17 16.96
CA ILE A 152 4.13 -14.63 15.93
C ILE A 152 3.68 -14.99 14.50
N GLY A 153 2.92 -16.08 14.35
CA GLY A 153 2.38 -16.57 13.08
C GLY A 153 0.94 -16.12 12.81
N VAL A 154 0.41 -15.20 13.62
CA VAL A 154 -0.97 -14.71 13.45
C VAL A 154 -1.18 -14.08 12.08
N LEU A 155 -2.36 -14.29 11.50
CA LEU A 155 -2.71 -13.84 10.16
C LEU A 155 -3.75 -12.72 10.21
N ASP A 156 -3.56 -11.69 9.39
CA ASP A 156 -4.59 -10.68 9.08
C ASP A 156 -5.64 -11.23 8.07
N GLU A 157 -6.63 -10.42 7.69
CA GLU A 157 -7.68 -10.83 6.74
C GLU A 157 -7.17 -11.20 5.33
N THR A 158 -5.96 -10.77 4.98
CA THR A 158 -5.30 -11.11 3.71
C THR A 158 -4.32 -12.28 3.85
N GLY A 159 -4.27 -12.91 5.03
CA GLY A 159 -3.39 -14.02 5.33
C GLY A 159 -1.96 -13.58 5.64
N ARG A 160 -1.71 -12.29 5.85
CA ARG A 160 -0.36 -11.78 6.11
C ARG A 160 -0.01 -11.94 7.57
N THR A 161 1.25 -12.30 7.83
CA THR A 161 1.85 -12.29 9.18
C THR A 161 2.40 -10.90 9.52
N PRO A 162 2.75 -10.62 10.80
CA PRO A 162 3.49 -9.42 11.16
C PRO A 162 4.80 -9.24 10.36
N LEU A 163 5.46 -10.34 9.96
CA LEU A 163 6.67 -10.29 9.15
C LEU A 163 6.40 -9.80 7.71
N HIS A 164 5.24 -10.14 7.13
CA HIS A 164 4.82 -9.56 5.85
C HIS A 164 4.63 -8.04 5.97
N VAL A 165 3.99 -7.58 7.05
CA VAL A 165 3.79 -6.15 7.30
C VAL A 165 5.14 -5.42 7.46
N ALA A 166 6.08 -5.99 8.21
CA ALA A 166 7.43 -5.43 8.33
C ALA A 166 8.15 -5.37 6.96
N GLY A 167 7.99 -6.39 6.12
CA GLY A 167 8.49 -6.41 4.74
C GLY A 167 7.86 -5.30 3.88
N GLU A 168 6.53 -5.17 3.90
CA GLU A 168 5.78 -4.13 3.17
C GLU A 168 6.19 -2.72 3.57
N ARG A 169 6.47 -2.50 4.87
CA ARG A 169 6.88 -1.19 5.38
C ARG A 169 8.38 -0.92 5.22
N GLY A 170 9.16 -1.92 4.83
CA GLY A 170 10.61 -1.79 4.74
C GLY A 170 11.29 -1.69 6.11
N GLU A 171 10.64 -2.17 7.18
CA GLU A 171 11.11 -2.03 8.55
C GLU A 171 12.08 -3.15 8.92
N ALA A 172 13.32 -3.03 8.44
CA ALA A 172 14.36 -4.04 8.59
C ALA A 172 14.61 -4.47 10.06
N MET A 173 14.51 -3.55 11.02
CA MET A 173 14.71 -3.86 12.45
C MET A 173 13.52 -4.62 13.03
N ALA A 174 12.28 -4.28 12.65
CA ALA A 174 11.09 -5.03 13.02
C ALA A 174 11.14 -6.45 12.43
N ALA A 175 11.50 -6.57 11.15
CA ALA A 175 11.69 -7.86 10.48
C ALA A 175 12.75 -8.71 11.21
N ARG A 176 13.91 -8.13 11.56
CA ARG A 176 14.95 -8.82 12.33
C ARG A 176 14.42 -9.30 13.68
N ALA A 177 13.71 -8.45 14.42
CA ALA A 177 13.18 -8.82 15.73
C ALA A 177 12.17 -9.97 15.67
N LEU A 178 11.31 -9.99 14.65
CA LEU A 178 10.38 -11.09 14.40
C LEU A 178 11.12 -12.38 14.01
N LEU A 179 12.13 -12.28 13.15
CA LEU A 179 12.93 -13.44 12.74
C LEU A 179 13.75 -14.02 13.91
N ASP A 180 14.36 -13.17 14.74
CA ASP A 180 15.09 -13.58 15.94
C ASP A 180 14.17 -14.28 16.97
N ALA A 181 12.87 -13.95 16.94
CA ALA A 181 11.83 -14.60 17.73
C ALA A 181 11.23 -15.86 17.08
N GLY A 182 11.71 -16.26 15.90
CA GLY A 182 11.30 -17.49 15.23
C GLY A 182 10.12 -17.36 14.26
N ALA A 183 9.86 -16.17 13.72
CA ALA A 183 8.90 -16.00 12.64
C ALA A 183 9.30 -16.85 11.42
N ASP A 184 8.32 -17.48 10.78
CA ASP A 184 8.54 -18.21 9.53
C ASP A 184 8.88 -17.21 8.41
N VAL A 185 10.12 -17.28 7.92
CA VAL A 185 10.68 -16.36 6.93
C VAL A 185 9.99 -16.47 5.57
N ASP A 186 9.45 -17.65 5.24
CA ASP A 186 8.79 -17.95 3.96
C ASP A 186 7.28 -18.22 4.13
N ALA A 187 6.69 -17.73 5.24
CA ALA A 187 5.25 -17.75 5.44
C ALA A 187 4.52 -17.19 4.22
N ARG A 188 3.38 -17.77 3.86
CA ARG A 188 2.65 -17.40 2.63
C ARG A 188 1.28 -16.78 2.95
N ASP A 189 1.01 -15.62 2.37
CA ASP A 189 -0.30 -14.98 2.41
C ASP A 189 -1.34 -15.68 1.51
N TYR A 190 -2.57 -15.16 1.47
CA TYR A 190 -3.64 -15.71 0.63
C TYR A 190 -3.45 -15.49 -0.88
N HIS A 191 -2.40 -14.77 -1.28
CA HIS A 191 -1.96 -14.65 -2.67
C HIS A 191 -0.71 -15.51 -2.94
N GLY A 192 -0.23 -16.25 -1.93
CA GLY A 192 0.95 -17.08 -2.00
C GLY A 192 2.26 -16.29 -1.93
N ARG A 193 2.21 -14.99 -1.60
CA ARG A 193 3.37 -14.11 -1.44
C ARG A 193 4.04 -14.37 -0.09
N THR A 194 5.35 -14.19 -0.04
CA THR A 194 6.16 -14.25 1.18
C THR A 194 6.56 -12.85 1.63
N PRO A 195 7.07 -12.66 2.87
CA PRO A 195 7.62 -11.37 3.29
C PRO A 195 8.69 -10.79 2.34
N LEU A 196 9.45 -11.65 1.67
CA LEU A 196 10.45 -11.22 0.68
C LEU A 196 9.81 -10.64 -0.59
N HIS A 197 8.62 -11.08 -0.99
CA HIS A 197 7.87 -10.47 -2.09
C HIS A 197 7.49 -9.03 -1.74
N GLU A 198 6.96 -8.81 -0.54
CA GLU A 198 6.58 -7.48 -0.06
C GLU A 198 7.82 -6.58 0.07
N ALA A 199 8.90 -7.07 0.68
CA ALA A 199 10.13 -6.29 0.85
C ALA A 199 10.80 -5.91 -0.48
N ALA A 200 10.78 -6.81 -1.48
CA ALA A 200 11.39 -6.56 -2.79
C ALA A 200 10.75 -5.38 -3.54
N PHE A 201 9.49 -5.07 -3.25
CA PHE A 201 8.79 -3.91 -3.81
C PHE A 201 9.12 -2.59 -3.07
N HIS A 202 9.69 -2.65 -1.87
CA HIS A 202 9.70 -1.53 -0.94
C HIS A 202 11.09 -1.07 -0.48
N GLU A 203 11.92 -1.92 0.15
CA GLU A 203 13.13 -1.42 0.80
C GLU A 203 14.25 -2.48 0.89
N LEU A 204 15.47 -2.06 0.53
CA LEU A 204 16.64 -2.94 0.40
C LEU A 204 17.10 -3.54 1.74
N GLY A 205 17.04 -2.79 2.83
CA GLY A 205 17.37 -3.25 4.17
C GLY A 205 16.48 -4.41 4.61
N ALA A 206 15.16 -4.33 4.40
CA ALA A 206 14.26 -5.45 4.68
C ALA A 206 14.58 -6.68 3.84
N VAL A 207 14.84 -6.51 2.53
CA VAL A 207 15.30 -7.59 1.63
C VAL A 207 16.55 -8.27 2.18
N ARG A 208 17.56 -7.49 2.59
CA ARG A 208 18.81 -8.03 3.14
C ARG A 208 18.59 -8.82 4.43
N VAL A 209 17.76 -8.31 5.34
CA VAL A 209 17.45 -8.99 6.60
C VAL A 209 16.77 -10.33 6.36
N LEU A 210 15.78 -10.38 5.47
CA LEU A 210 15.06 -11.60 5.11
C LEU A 210 15.98 -12.63 4.45
N LEU A 211 16.78 -12.22 3.46
CA LEU A 211 17.75 -13.13 2.80
C LEU A 211 18.82 -13.64 3.76
N GLN A 212 19.32 -12.80 4.66
CA GLN A 212 20.25 -13.22 5.72
C GLN A 212 19.64 -14.24 6.68
N ALA A 213 18.33 -14.20 6.88
CA ALA A 213 17.58 -15.16 7.68
C ALA A 213 17.17 -16.42 6.89
N GLY A 214 17.58 -16.54 5.62
CA GLY A 214 17.37 -17.73 4.81
C GLY A 214 16.09 -17.72 3.97
N ALA A 215 15.48 -16.56 3.74
CA ALA A 215 14.34 -16.44 2.80
C ALA A 215 14.70 -17.01 1.43
N ASP A 216 13.82 -17.83 0.86
CA ASP A 216 14.02 -18.41 -0.48
C ASP A 216 13.59 -17.39 -1.57
N PRO A 217 14.55 -16.86 -2.36
CA PRO A 217 14.23 -15.87 -3.40
C PRO A 217 13.57 -16.48 -4.64
N SER A 218 13.34 -17.80 -4.67
CA SER A 218 12.72 -18.52 -5.79
C SER A 218 11.22 -18.80 -5.59
N VAL A 219 10.67 -18.57 -4.39
CA VAL A 219 9.25 -18.81 -4.11
C VAL A 219 8.39 -18.00 -5.07
N GLN A 220 7.39 -18.63 -5.67
CA GLN A 220 6.45 -17.96 -6.58
C GLN A 220 5.08 -17.82 -5.93
N ASP A 221 4.47 -16.66 -6.08
CA ASP A 221 3.08 -16.39 -5.70
C ASP A 221 2.07 -17.17 -6.58
N PHE A 222 0.77 -16.97 -6.34
CA PHE A 222 -0.27 -17.58 -7.15
C PHE A 222 -0.40 -16.98 -8.56
N GLN A 223 0.44 -16.06 -8.98
CA GLN A 223 0.54 -15.62 -10.37
C GLN A 223 1.85 -16.11 -11.02
N GLY A 224 2.69 -16.84 -10.28
CA GLY A 224 4.01 -17.28 -10.74
C GLY A 224 5.09 -16.22 -10.55
N HIS A 225 4.77 -15.08 -9.94
CA HIS A 225 5.74 -14.04 -9.68
C HIS A 225 6.65 -14.46 -8.52
N ALA A 226 7.94 -14.56 -8.79
CA ALA A 226 9.00 -14.56 -7.76
C ALA A 226 9.24 -13.14 -7.20
N PRO A 227 9.89 -12.97 -6.02
CA PRO A 227 10.21 -11.66 -5.44
C PRO A 227 10.91 -10.71 -6.42
N LEU A 228 11.73 -11.26 -7.32
CA LEU A 228 12.42 -10.48 -8.34
C LEU A 228 11.46 -9.73 -9.28
N HIS A 229 10.28 -10.27 -9.60
CA HIS A 229 9.27 -9.58 -10.42
C HIS A 229 8.78 -8.31 -9.72
N PHE A 230 8.55 -8.37 -8.41
CA PHE A 230 8.11 -7.23 -7.61
C PHE A 230 9.18 -6.13 -7.54
N GLY A 231 10.46 -6.52 -7.45
CA GLY A 231 11.59 -5.59 -7.47
C GLY A 231 11.84 -4.89 -8.81
N THR A 232 11.02 -5.13 -9.84
CA THR A 232 11.11 -4.40 -11.13
C THR A 232 10.19 -3.19 -11.22
N TYR A 233 9.27 -3.03 -10.27
CA TYR A 233 8.33 -1.93 -10.24
C TYR A 233 8.83 -0.78 -9.35
N VAL A 234 8.54 0.45 -9.76
CA VAL A 234 8.60 1.62 -8.87
C VAL A 234 7.18 2.14 -8.72
N VAL A 235 6.73 2.35 -7.48
CA VAL A 235 5.46 3.04 -7.22
C VAL A 235 5.62 4.49 -7.64
N GLY A 236 5.18 4.78 -8.87
CA GLY A 236 4.88 6.15 -9.29
C GLY A 236 3.59 6.59 -8.61
N ASP A 237 3.73 7.43 -7.59
CA ASP A 237 2.68 8.27 -7.02
C ASP A 237 1.55 7.53 -6.25
N VAL A 238 1.78 7.34 -4.95
CA VAL A 238 0.72 7.43 -3.93
C VAL A 238 1.34 8.08 -2.69
N VAL A 239 0.81 9.25 -2.38
CA VAL A 239 0.98 10.22 -1.27
C VAL A 239 1.53 9.72 0.10
N PHE A 240 1.75 8.42 0.34
CA PHE A 240 2.02 7.88 1.67
C PHE A 240 3.18 6.89 1.85
N ARG A 241 4.02 6.58 0.85
CA ARG A 241 5.08 5.59 1.06
C ARG A 241 6.44 6.06 0.57
N LYS A 242 7.42 5.95 1.48
CA LYS A 242 8.86 6.17 1.29
C LYS A 242 9.23 5.63 -0.09
N ARG A 243 9.50 6.57 -1.00
CA ARG A 243 9.85 6.31 -2.40
C ARG A 243 11.04 5.35 -2.38
N VAL A 244 10.90 4.13 -2.91
CA VAL A 244 12.08 3.36 -3.31
C VAL A 244 12.85 4.31 -4.21
N LEU A 245 14.00 4.80 -3.76
CA LEU A 245 14.80 5.66 -4.60
C LEU A 245 15.17 4.82 -5.82
N GLU A 246 15.09 5.39 -7.03
CA GLU A 246 15.44 4.68 -8.27
C GLU A 246 16.82 4.00 -8.18
N ALA A 247 17.73 4.55 -7.36
CA ALA A 247 19.04 3.96 -7.04
C ALA A 247 18.98 2.61 -6.27
N GLU A 248 17.91 2.34 -5.53
CA GLU A 248 17.76 1.12 -4.72
C GLU A 248 17.24 -0.06 -5.53
N VAL A 249 16.46 0.16 -6.60
CA VAL A 249 15.88 -0.92 -7.42
C VAL A 249 16.96 -1.84 -8.00
N GLY A 250 18.03 -1.25 -8.56
CA GLY A 250 19.16 -2.00 -9.10
C GLY A 250 19.97 -2.69 -8.00
N SER A 251 19.93 -2.18 -6.76
CA SER A 251 20.56 -2.81 -5.61
C SER A 251 19.74 -4.00 -5.09
N ILE A 252 18.41 -3.91 -5.10
CA ILE A 252 17.50 -5.01 -4.77
C ILE A 252 17.68 -6.15 -5.77
N ILE A 253 17.64 -5.87 -7.08
CA ILE A 253 17.84 -6.88 -8.13
C ILE A 253 19.19 -7.59 -7.97
N ARG A 254 20.28 -6.84 -7.75
CA ARG A 254 21.60 -7.41 -7.50
C ARG A 254 21.64 -8.27 -6.24
N THR A 255 21.06 -7.80 -5.14
CA THR A 255 21.03 -8.53 -3.88
C THR A 255 20.24 -9.84 -4.00
N LEU A 256 19.08 -9.81 -4.66
CA LEU A 256 18.28 -11.00 -4.94
C LEU A 256 19.05 -12.00 -5.81
N ARG A 257 19.74 -11.50 -6.85
CA ARG A 257 20.58 -12.34 -7.71
C ARG A 257 21.73 -12.99 -6.95
N GLU A 258 22.43 -12.21 -6.12
CA GLU A 258 23.52 -12.70 -5.27
C GLU A 258 23.04 -13.78 -4.29
N ALA A 259 21.78 -13.68 -3.83
CA ALA A 259 21.14 -14.70 -3.01
C ALA A 259 20.59 -15.91 -3.80
N GLY A 260 20.77 -15.94 -5.13
CA GLY A 260 20.40 -17.08 -5.97
C GLY A 260 19.07 -16.95 -6.71
N ALA A 261 18.45 -15.76 -6.74
CA ALA A 261 17.26 -15.54 -7.56
C ALA A 261 17.54 -15.83 -9.06
N ASP A 262 16.60 -16.51 -9.69
CA ASP A 262 16.63 -16.73 -11.14
C ASP A 262 16.17 -15.45 -11.88
N ILE A 263 17.09 -14.82 -12.60
CA ILE A 263 16.79 -13.64 -13.44
C ILE A 263 15.81 -13.99 -14.57
N GLY A 264 15.80 -15.25 -14.99
CA GLY A 264 14.90 -15.77 -16.02
C GLY A 264 13.63 -16.40 -15.46
N ALA A 265 13.31 -16.23 -14.17
CA ALA A 265 12.10 -16.78 -13.56
C ALA A 265 10.88 -16.41 -14.38
N ARG A 266 9.94 -17.35 -14.54
CA ARG A 266 8.75 -17.16 -15.39
C ARG A 266 7.48 -17.16 -14.55
N ASP A 267 6.64 -16.16 -14.77
CA ASP A 267 5.29 -16.13 -14.23
C ASP A 267 4.35 -17.11 -14.98
N ARG A 268 3.06 -17.10 -14.63
CA ARG A 268 2.05 -17.94 -15.30
C ARG A 268 1.86 -17.65 -16.78
N SER A 269 2.17 -16.43 -17.24
CA SER A 269 2.14 -16.06 -18.66
C SER A 269 3.46 -16.40 -19.39
N GLY A 270 4.43 -16.98 -18.68
CA GLY A 270 5.76 -17.19 -19.20
C GLY A 270 6.61 -15.91 -19.23
N SER A 271 6.12 -14.79 -18.70
CA SER A 271 6.84 -13.52 -18.66
C SER A 271 7.97 -13.57 -17.64
N THR A 272 9.12 -13.01 -18.00
CA THR A 272 10.29 -12.87 -17.11
C THR A 272 10.29 -11.50 -16.43
N PRO A 273 11.05 -11.25 -15.36
CA PRO A 273 11.17 -9.92 -14.75
C PRO A 273 11.47 -8.80 -15.75
N LEU A 274 12.23 -9.09 -16.82
CA LEU A 274 12.52 -8.11 -17.87
C LEU A 274 11.27 -7.74 -18.71
N HIS A 275 10.32 -8.67 -18.90
CA HIS A 275 9.02 -8.36 -19.51
C HIS A 275 8.21 -7.38 -18.66
N HIS A 276 8.28 -7.50 -17.32
CA HIS A 276 7.59 -6.59 -16.39
C HIS A 276 8.28 -5.22 -16.30
N ALA A 277 9.61 -5.19 -16.32
CA ALA A 277 10.41 -3.97 -16.28
C ALA A 277 10.30 -3.14 -17.58
N ALA A 278 10.26 -3.79 -18.75
CA ALA A 278 10.28 -3.11 -20.05
C ALA A 278 9.17 -2.05 -20.26
N PRO A 279 7.88 -2.28 -19.90
CA PRO A 279 6.85 -1.27 -20.07
C PRO A 279 6.79 -0.23 -18.95
N ARG A 280 7.15 -0.57 -17.71
CA ARG A 280 6.80 0.23 -16.52
C ARG A 280 7.92 0.42 -15.50
N GLY A 281 9.04 -0.28 -15.67
CA GLY A 281 10.16 -0.24 -14.75
C GLY A 281 11.06 0.98 -14.99
N PRO A 282 11.81 1.41 -13.97
CA PRO A 282 12.85 2.42 -14.14
C PRO A 282 13.97 1.89 -15.05
N PRO A 283 14.65 2.74 -15.83
CA PRO A 283 15.79 2.34 -16.67
C PRO A 283 16.88 1.57 -15.90
N GLU A 284 17.06 1.89 -14.62
CA GLU A 284 17.98 1.21 -13.70
C GLU A 284 17.60 -0.26 -13.46
N ALA A 285 16.31 -0.59 -13.41
CA ALA A 285 15.85 -1.97 -13.25
C ALA A 285 16.15 -2.78 -14.51
N ILE A 286 15.87 -2.22 -15.70
CA ILE A 286 16.21 -2.85 -16.99
C ILE A 286 17.72 -3.07 -17.07
N SER A 287 18.52 -2.04 -16.76
CA SER A 287 19.99 -2.13 -16.76
C SER A 287 20.50 -3.19 -15.79
N ALA A 288 19.94 -3.26 -14.58
CA ALA A 288 20.34 -4.25 -13.58
C ALA A 288 19.98 -5.68 -13.98
N LEU A 289 18.80 -5.90 -14.55
CA LEU A 289 18.38 -7.22 -15.05
C LEU A 289 19.27 -7.70 -16.21
N LEU A 290 19.55 -6.81 -17.17
CA LEU A 290 20.44 -7.10 -18.29
C LEU A 290 21.87 -7.39 -17.81
N ALA A 291 22.40 -6.57 -16.90
CA ALA A 291 23.73 -6.80 -16.29
C ALA A 291 23.79 -8.10 -15.49
N ALA A 292 22.67 -8.54 -14.90
CA ALA A 292 22.55 -9.81 -14.20
C ALA A 292 22.40 -11.03 -15.13
N GLY A 293 22.38 -10.82 -16.46
CA GLY A 293 22.28 -11.87 -17.48
C GLY A 293 20.85 -12.17 -17.94
N GLY A 294 19.91 -11.24 -17.77
CA GLY A 294 18.56 -11.36 -18.29
C GLY A 294 18.54 -11.40 -19.82
N ASP A 295 17.83 -12.38 -20.38
CA ASP A 295 17.66 -12.52 -21.83
C ASP A 295 16.70 -11.44 -22.36
N VAL A 296 17.27 -10.46 -23.08
CA VAL A 296 16.52 -9.36 -23.73
C VAL A 296 15.52 -9.86 -24.77
N ASN A 297 15.70 -11.07 -25.27
CA ASN A 297 14.88 -11.70 -26.31
C ASN A 297 14.07 -12.89 -25.78
N ALA A 298 13.95 -13.05 -24.46
CA ALA A 298 13.11 -14.06 -23.86
C ALA A 298 11.68 -13.95 -24.41
N ARG A 299 11.03 -15.10 -24.66
CA ARG A 299 9.67 -15.15 -25.19
C ARG A 299 8.70 -15.63 -24.12
N ASP A 300 7.59 -14.93 -23.93
CA ASP A 300 6.46 -15.36 -23.10
C ASP A 300 5.59 -16.43 -23.81
N GLU A 301 4.44 -16.81 -23.24
CA GLU A 301 3.51 -17.79 -23.82
C GLU A 301 2.88 -17.35 -25.15
N HIS A 302 2.87 -16.04 -25.43
CA HIS A 302 2.40 -15.42 -26.66
C HIS A 302 3.53 -15.17 -27.65
N GLU A 303 4.69 -15.79 -27.44
CA GLU A 303 5.94 -15.54 -28.17
C GLU A 303 6.41 -14.08 -28.15
N ALA A 304 5.85 -13.24 -27.29
CA ALA A 304 6.18 -11.84 -27.18
C ALA A 304 7.46 -11.66 -26.35
N THR A 305 8.28 -10.71 -26.78
CA THR A 305 9.55 -10.36 -26.13
C THR A 305 9.38 -9.18 -25.16
N PRO A 306 10.36 -8.87 -24.29
CA PRO A 306 10.34 -7.64 -23.50
C PRO A 306 10.09 -6.38 -24.33
N LEU A 307 10.64 -6.32 -25.56
CA LEU A 307 10.38 -5.21 -26.48
C LEU A 307 8.92 -5.13 -26.95
N HIS A 308 8.23 -6.26 -27.11
CA HIS A 308 6.79 -6.26 -27.36
C HIS A 308 6.01 -5.72 -26.16
N HIS A 309 6.40 -6.10 -24.93
CA HIS A 309 5.75 -5.57 -23.72
C HIS A 309 5.98 -4.07 -23.57
N TRP A 310 7.21 -3.60 -23.76
CA TRP A 310 7.50 -2.16 -23.87
C TRP A 310 6.59 -1.50 -24.92
N ALA A 311 6.44 -2.09 -26.10
CA ALA A 311 5.64 -1.51 -27.18
C ALA A 311 4.14 -1.39 -26.83
N ARG A 312 3.61 -2.21 -25.91
CA ARG A 312 2.19 -2.25 -25.50
C ARG A 312 1.83 -1.26 -24.38
N ARG A 313 2.79 -0.50 -23.83
CA ARG A 313 2.50 0.49 -22.78
C ARG A 313 1.79 1.71 -23.35
N PHE A 314 0.74 2.17 -22.67
CA PHE A 314 0.08 3.43 -22.95
C PHE A 314 0.88 4.62 -22.38
N GLY A 315 0.98 5.72 -23.14
CA GLY A 315 1.60 6.98 -22.70
C GLY A 315 2.86 7.39 -23.50
N ASP A 316 3.36 8.58 -23.18
CA ASP A 316 4.41 9.32 -23.90
C ASP A 316 5.86 9.04 -23.46
N GLY A 317 6.05 8.26 -22.39
CA GLY A 317 7.36 7.82 -21.90
C GLY A 317 7.90 6.54 -22.56
N GLY A 318 9.13 6.15 -22.22
CA GLY A 318 9.74 4.89 -22.67
C GLY A 318 10.98 5.02 -23.55
N GLY A 319 11.52 6.23 -23.76
CA GLY A 319 12.70 6.47 -24.58
C GLY A 319 13.97 5.79 -24.02
N PRO A 320 14.37 6.09 -22.78
CA PRO A 320 15.52 5.44 -22.15
C PRO A 320 15.38 3.91 -22.08
N GLU A 321 14.18 3.40 -21.80
CA GLU A 321 13.90 1.97 -21.77
C GLU A 321 14.09 1.33 -23.16
N LEU A 322 13.63 2.01 -24.23
CA LEU A 322 13.84 1.56 -25.60
C LEU A 322 15.33 1.56 -25.98
N GLU A 323 16.04 2.63 -25.67
CA GLU A 323 17.49 2.75 -25.94
C GLU A 323 18.27 1.63 -25.25
N LEU A 324 17.95 1.33 -23.99
CA LEU A 324 18.57 0.23 -23.25
C LEU A 324 18.28 -1.13 -23.87
N LEU A 325 17.04 -1.40 -24.28
CA LEU A 325 16.67 -2.67 -24.93
C LEU A 325 17.38 -2.80 -26.29
N ILE A 326 17.44 -1.74 -27.10
CA ILE A 326 18.17 -1.72 -28.38
C ILE A 326 19.67 -1.96 -28.15
N ALA A 327 20.28 -1.22 -27.21
CA ALA A 327 21.70 -1.35 -26.89
C ALA A 327 22.05 -2.75 -26.38
N ALA A 328 21.11 -3.43 -25.71
CA ALA A 328 21.26 -4.80 -25.25
C ALA A 328 21.05 -5.86 -26.35
N GLY A 329 20.68 -5.47 -27.57
CA GLY A 329 20.47 -6.38 -28.69
C GLY A 329 19.07 -6.98 -28.76
N ALA A 330 18.04 -6.22 -28.35
CA ALA A 330 16.65 -6.62 -28.58
C ALA A 330 16.38 -6.84 -30.07
N ASP A 331 15.77 -7.98 -30.41
CA ASP A 331 15.32 -8.30 -31.76
C ASP A 331 14.10 -7.44 -32.11
N LEU A 332 14.35 -6.38 -32.89
CA LEU A 332 13.34 -5.46 -33.40
C LEU A 332 12.33 -6.13 -34.33
N ASN A 333 12.65 -7.32 -34.82
CA ASN A 333 11.93 -8.06 -35.85
C ASN A 333 11.43 -9.42 -35.35
N ALA A 334 11.43 -9.64 -34.04
CA ALA A 334 10.81 -10.80 -33.42
C ALA A 334 9.31 -10.82 -33.72
N ALA A 335 8.78 -11.99 -34.10
CA ALA A 335 7.35 -12.22 -34.29
C ALA A 335 6.72 -12.76 -32.99
N ASP A 336 5.62 -12.15 -32.54
CA ASP A 336 4.71 -12.75 -31.55
C ASP A 336 3.78 -13.81 -32.20
N ASP A 337 2.93 -14.44 -31.40
CA ASP A 337 1.95 -15.47 -31.82
C ASP A 337 0.95 -15.00 -32.90
N ARG A 338 0.82 -13.68 -33.08
CA ARG A 338 0.00 -13.04 -34.14
C ARG A 338 0.85 -12.50 -35.28
N GLN A 339 2.10 -12.94 -35.40
CA GLN A 339 3.09 -12.46 -36.37
C GLN A 339 3.37 -10.95 -36.27
N ARG A 340 2.97 -10.30 -35.18
CA ARG A 340 3.25 -8.88 -34.99
C ARG A 340 4.70 -8.71 -34.60
N ARG A 341 5.32 -7.68 -35.15
CA ARG A 341 6.62 -7.17 -34.70
C ARG A 341 6.42 -6.13 -33.59
N PRO A 342 7.44 -5.80 -32.79
CA PRO A 342 7.36 -4.74 -31.81
C PRO A 342 6.80 -3.42 -32.38
N ILE A 343 7.17 -3.04 -33.61
CA ILE A 343 6.66 -1.83 -34.27
C ILE A 343 5.13 -1.87 -34.51
N HIS A 344 4.56 -3.04 -34.83
CA HIS A 344 3.12 -3.23 -34.96
C HIS A 344 2.41 -2.98 -33.63
N SER A 345 2.99 -3.50 -32.54
CA SER A 345 2.47 -3.27 -31.19
C SER A 345 2.61 -1.79 -30.81
N ALA A 346 3.77 -1.17 -31.06
CA ALA A 346 4.04 0.21 -30.68
C ALA A 346 3.03 1.17 -31.32
N TRP A 347 2.73 0.97 -32.60
CA TRP A 347 1.71 1.75 -33.29
C TRP A 347 0.31 1.50 -32.73
N ARG A 348 -0.09 0.22 -32.57
CA ARG A 348 -1.45 -0.14 -32.13
C ARG A 348 -1.78 0.42 -30.74
N TYR A 349 -0.78 0.50 -29.87
CA TYR A 349 -0.93 1.01 -28.50
C TYR A 349 -0.56 2.49 -28.38
N GLY A 350 -0.36 3.19 -29.50
CA GLY A 350 -0.25 4.64 -29.55
C GLY A 350 1.08 5.19 -29.04
N ARG A 351 2.20 4.50 -29.25
CA ARG A 351 3.53 5.03 -28.93
C ARG A 351 3.80 6.32 -29.72
N PRO A 352 4.50 7.32 -29.12
CA PRO A 352 4.74 8.58 -29.81
C PRO A 352 5.70 8.38 -31.00
N ALA A 353 5.65 9.32 -31.95
CA ALA A 353 6.47 9.22 -33.17
C ALA A 353 7.98 9.13 -32.91
N PRO A 354 8.59 9.87 -31.98
CA PRO A 354 10.02 9.70 -31.69
C PRO A 354 10.44 8.26 -31.37
N GLN A 355 9.62 7.50 -30.65
CA GLN A 355 9.92 6.09 -30.35
C GLN A 355 9.69 5.17 -31.56
N LEU A 356 8.73 5.49 -32.42
CA LEU A 356 8.51 4.76 -33.68
C LEU A 356 9.65 5.04 -34.67
N GLU A 357 10.09 6.29 -34.79
CA GLU A 357 11.26 6.71 -35.56
C GLU A 357 12.52 6.00 -35.07
N MET A 358 12.76 5.99 -33.75
CA MET A 358 13.89 5.28 -33.16
C MET A 358 13.90 3.79 -33.50
N LEU A 359 12.74 3.11 -33.47
CA LEU A 359 12.65 1.71 -33.91
C LEU A 359 13.03 1.53 -35.38
N VAL A 360 12.55 2.41 -36.26
CA VAL A 360 12.85 2.35 -37.70
C VAL A 360 14.33 2.63 -37.97
N GLU A 361 14.89 3.66 -37.34
CA GLU A 361 16.31 4.01 -37.43
C GLU A 361 17.21 2.88 -36.92
N ALA A 362 16.77 2.17 -35.87
CA ALA A 362 17.48 1.02 -35.33
C ALA A 362 17.33 -0.26 -36.18
N GLY A 363 16.46 -0.27 -37.21
CA GLY A 363 16.33 -1.37 -38.16
C GLY A 363 15.06 -2.22 -38.04
N ALA A 364 13.98 -1.69 -37.47
CA ALA A 364 12.68 -2.37 -37.47
C ALA A 364 12.10 -2.48 -38.89
N ASP A 365 11.65 -3.68 -39.26
CA ASP A 365 11.07 -4.00 -40.57
C ASP A 365 9.62 -3.52 -40.67
N VAL A 366 9.43 -2.42 -41.42
CA VAL A 366 8.12 -1.83 -41.71
C VAL A 366 7.33 -2.59 -42.78
N SER A 367 7.97 -3.52 -43.49
CA SER A 367 7.36 -4.32 -44.56
C SER A 367 6.83 -5.66 -44.07
N ALA A 368 7.20 -6.08 -42.86
CA ALA A 368 6.67 -7.27 -42.21
C ALA A 368 5.14 -7.21 -42.09
N ARG A 369 4.49 -8.36 -42.25
CA ARG A 369 3.02 -8.48 -42.17
C ARG A 369 2.62 -9.22 -40.91
N ASP A 370 1.55 -8.76 -40.28
CA ASP A 370 0.88 -9.47 -39.19
C ASP A 370 0.05 -10.67 -39.71
N VAL A 371 -0.61 -11.39 -38.79
CA VAL A 371 -1.49 -12.53 -39.13
C VAL A 371 -2.66 -12.17 -40.05
N HIS A 372 -3.05 -10.90 -40.12
CA HIS A 372 -4.09 -10.40 -41.02
C HIS A 372 -3.53 -9.94 -42.37
N GLY A 373 -2.22 -10.07 -42.58
CA GLY A 373 -1.54 -9.63 -43.79
C GLY A 373 -1.30 -8.12 -43.82
N ASN A 374 -1.54 -7.38 -42.74
CA ASN A 374 -1.33 -5.94 -42.70
C ASN A 374 0.13 -5.62 -42.34
N THR A 375 0.73 -4.69 -43.09
CA THR A 375 1.95 -3.99 -42.67
C THR A 375 1.62 -2.87 -41.69
N ILE A 376 2.65 -2.29 -41.07
CA ILE A 376 2.48 -1.09 -40.24
C ILE A 376 1.82 0.07 -41.00
N CYS A 377 2.15 0.21 -42.28
CA CYS A 377 1.59 1.23 -43.16
C CYS A 377 0.12 0.95 -43.51
N ASP A 378 -0.25 -0.32 -43.67
CA ASP A 378 -1.65 -0.70 -43.89
C ASP A 378 -2.51 -0.37 -42.66
N LEU A 379 -1.98 -0.65 -41.46
CA LEU A 379 -2.62 -0.30 -40.19
C LEU A 379 -2.75 1.22 -40.03
N ALA A 380 -1.68 1.98 -40.34
CA ALA A 380 -1.68 3.44 -40.28
C ALA A 380 -2.75 4.08 -41.20
N ARG A 381 -2.99 3.52 -42.39
CA ARG A 381 -4.05 3.99 -43.32
C ARG A 381 -5.46 3.78 -42.78
N GLN A 382 -5.67 2.74 -41.98
CA GLN A 382 -6.98 2.37 -41.46
C GLN A 382 -7.39 3.20 -40.23
N ALA A 383 -6.46 3.91 -39.59
CA ALA A 383 -6.74 4.78 -38.45
C ALA A 383 -7.00 6.23 -38.88
N GLU A 384 -8.17 6.77 -38.53
CA GLU A 384 -8.50 8.18 -38.74
C GLU A 384 -7.48 9.07 -37.98
N GLY A 385 -6.65 9.83 -38.72
CA GLY A 385 -5.70 10.81 -38.16
C GLY A 385 -4.27 10.34 -37.89
N GLY A 386 -3.90 9.08 -38.19
CA GLY A 386 -2.53 8.56 -37.98
C GLY A 386 -1.63 8.54 -39.24
N TYR A 387 -2.25 8.43 -40.42
CA TYR A 387 -1.55 8.21 -41.69
C TYR A 387 -0.66 9.39 -42.13
N GLU A 388 -1.12 10.63 -41.94
CA GLU A 388 -0.39 11.83 -42.36
C GLU A 388 0.98 11.95 -41.66
N ARG A 389 1.09 11.50 -40.40
CA ARG A 389 2.33 11.57 -39.61
C ARG A 389 3.42 10.64 -40.15
N TRP A 390 3.07 9.47 -40.70
CA TRP A 390 4.05 8.51 -41.25
C TRP A 390 4.44 8.82 -42.69
N VAL A 391 3.53 9.40 -43.47
CA VAL A 391 3.86 9.98 -44.79
C VAL A 391 4.81 11.16 -44.63
N LEU A 392 4.61 12.02 -43.60
CA LEU A 392 5.51 13.13 -43.28
C LEU A 392 6.91 12.68 -42.82
N LEU A 393 7.03 11.50 -42.21
CA LEU A 393 8.29 10.90 -41.75
C LEU A 393 8.97 10.01 -42.82
N GLY A 394 8.36 9.84 -44.00
CA GLY A 394 8.93 9.03 -45.10
C GLY A 394 8.94 7.51 -44.86
N ILE A 395 8.26 7.04 -43.80
CA ILE A 395 8.27 5.63 -43.40
C ILE A 395 7.27 4.80 -44.22
N CYS A 396 6.17 5.42 -44.64
CA CYS A 396 5.19 4.83 -45.55
C CYS A 396 5.17 5.64 -46.85
N GLN A 397 5.51 4.99 -47.97
CA GLN A 397 5.44 5.59 -49.31
C GLN A 397 4.02 5.59 -49.88
#